data_AF-A0A519VNG2-F1
#
_entry.id   AF-A0A519VNG2-F1
#
_cell.length_a   1.000
_cell.length_b   1.000
_cell.length_c   1.000
_cell.angle_alpha   90.00
_cell.angle_beta   90.00
_cell.angle_gamma   90.00
#
_symmetry.space_group_name_H-M   'P 1'
#
loop_
_entity.id
_entity.type
_entity.pdbx_description
1 polymer ?
#
loop_
_entity_poly.entity_id
_entity_poly.type
_entity_poly.pdbx_seq_one_letter_code
_entity_poly.pdbx_strand_id
1 'polypeptide(L)'
;AVQASVGSVYVDEFKRGYFPDSCPPSSHVTLRFPQTNKTTGEVVMHWMDGGIQPERPRELGPNELFGDGGNGILFVGDKGKMMASTYSANPRLLPTSRTEQVHVPQTLARVPGQANGHYGQWVEACLAGYGKQEVSSPFEVAGPLTETLLIANLAIRGYDIQRPKTAGANPNTGGFDYPGRGRELLWDPKQLKVTNFDDVNRFVKRDYRPGWQLG
;
A
#
# COMPACT_ATOMS: atom_id res chain seq x y z
N ALA A 1 -10.82 -2.40 5.49
CA ALA A 1 -11.39 -2.57 4.13
C ALA A 1 -10.44 -1.96 3.11
N VAL A 2 -10.50 -2.36 1.84
CA VAL A 2 -9.62 -1.82 0.78
C VAL A 2 -10.41 -1.53 -0.48
N GLN A 3 -10.12 -0.42 -1.15
CA GLN A 3 -10.67 -0.10 -2.46
C GLN A 3 -9.54 0.40 -3.36
N ALA A 4 -9.68 0.19 -4.67
CA ALA A 4 -8.71 0.67 -5.66
C ALA A 4 -9.40 1.36 -6.83
N SER A 5 -8.70 2.31 -7.42
CA SER A 5 -8.93 2.78 -8.78
C SER A 5 -7.65 2.60 -9.60
N VAL A 6 -7.82 2.31 -10.89
CA VAL A 6 -6.72 1.92 -11.78
C VAL A 6 -6.79 2.70 -13.08
N GLY A 7 -5.64 3.19 -13.53
CA GLY A 7 -5.49 3.90 -14.80
C GLY A 7 -5.84 3.01 -15.99
N SER A 8 -6.70 3.50 -16.87
CA SER A 8 -7.15 2.74 -18.03
C SER A 8 -6.16 2.86 -19.20
N VAL A 9 -5.77 1.72 -19.78
CA VAL A 9 -4.90 1.69 -20.97
C VAL A 9 -5.76 1.55 -22.22
N TYR A 10 -5.50 2.39 -23.22
CA TYR A 10 -6.11 2.32 -24.55
C TYR A 10 -5.03 1.95 -25.57
N VAL A 11 -5.32 0.98 -26.43
CA VAL A 11 -4.41 0.51 -27.49
C VAL A 11 -4.84 0.99 -28.88
N ASP A 12 -6.02 1.59 -28.97
CA ASP A 12 -6.57 2.22 -30.16
C ASP A 12 -7.71 3.18 -29.75
N GLU A 13 -8.29 3.90 -30.70
CA GLU A 13 -9.43 4.79 -30.49
C GLU A 13 -10.59 4.04 -29.79
N PHE A 14 -10.92 4.47 -28.57
CA PHE A 14 -11.91 3.85 -27.68
C PHE A 14 -11.71 2.35 -27.40
N LYS A 15 -10.58 1.76 -27.83
CA LYS A 15 -10.26 0.36 -27.60
C LYS A 15 -9.37 0.22 -26.37
N ARG A 16 -9.96 -0.23 -25.28
CA ARG A 16 -9.22 -0.55 -24.06
C ARG A 16 -8.34 -1.78 -24.26
N GLY A 17 -7.10 -1.70 -23.78
CA GLY A 17 -6.22 -2.86 -23.62
C GLY A 17 -6.60 -3.68 -22.39
N TYR A 18 -6.30 -4.98 -22.42
CA TYR A 18 -6.48 -5.89 -21.29
C TYR A 18 -5.19 -6.65 -21.04
N PHE A 19 -4.56 -6.37 -19.91
CA PHE A 19 -3.22 -6.86 -19.56
C PHE A 19 -3.23 -7.48 -18.14
N PRO A 20 -3.94 -8.61 -17.93
CA PRO A 20 -4.16 -9.17 -16.59
C PRO A 20 -2.89 -9.64 -15.87
N ASP A 21 -1.79 -9.79 -16.60
CA ASP A 21 -0.49 -10.23 -16.09
C ASP A 21 0.52 -9.09 -15.92
N SER A 22 0.10 -7.83 -16.16
CA SER A 22 0.93 -6.64 -15.98
C SER A 22 0.41 -5.77 -14.85
N CYS A 23 1.30 -4.98 -14.24
CA CYS A 23 0.87 -3.89 -13.37
C CYS A 23 0.20 -2.78 -14.20
N PRO A 24 -0.74 -2.02 -13.63
CA PRO A 24 -1.30 -0.88 -14.32
C PRO A 24 -0.29 0.28 -14.41
N PRO A 25 -0.48 1.21 -15.36
CA PRO A 25 0.36 2.41 -15.46
C PRO A 25 0.25 3.31 -14.23
N SER A 26 -0.90 3.29 -13.54
CA SER A 26 -1.16 4.04 -12.33
C SER A 26 -2.25 3.40 -11.49
N SER A 27 -2.22 3.63 -10.18
CA SER A 27 -3.25 3.15 -9.27
C SER A 27 -3.41 4.08 -8.07
N HIS A 28 -4.59 4.07 -7.47
CA HIS A 28 -4.84 4.68 -6.17
C HIS A 28 -5.64 3.70 -5.32
N VAL A 29 -5.02 3.24 -4.23
CA VAL A 29 -5.62 2.37 -3.23
C VAL A 29 -5.95 3.17 -1.99
N THR A 30 -7.13 2.93 -1.41
CA THR A 30 -7.50 3.43 -0.09
C THR A 30 -7.71 2.25 0.86
N LEU A 31 -6.92 2.21 1.92
CA LEU A 31 -7.02 1.23 3.01
C LEU A 31 -7.63 1.91 4.24
N ARG A 32 -8.59 1.25 4.87
CA ARG A 32 -9.22 1.70 6.11
C ARG A 32 -8.87 0.76 7.25
N PHE A 33 -8.21 1.29 8.27
CA PHE A 33 -7.85 0.58 9.48
C PHE A 33 -8.71 1.05 10.64
N PRO A 34 -9.37 0.13 11.37
CA PRO A 34 -10.20 0.51 12.51
C PRO A 34 -9.37 1.22 13.57
N GLN A 35 -10.06 2.00 14.41
CA GLN A 35 -9.44 2.63 15.57
C GLN A 35 -8.76 1.59 16.46
N THR A 36 -7.60 1.95 16.99
CA THR A 36 -6.87 1.17 18.00
C THR A 36 -6.65 2.01 19.25
N ASN A 37 -6.09 1.43 20.30
CA ASN A 37 -5.64 2.20 21.47
C ASN A 37 -4.52 3.22 21.15
N LYS A 38 -3.92 3.16 19.95
CA LYS A 38 -2.89 4.10 19.48
C LYS A 38 -3.44 5.24 18.61
N THR A 39 -4.73 5.21 18.25
CA THR A 39 -5.33 6.18 17.33
C THR A 39 -6.61 6.77 17.91
N THR A 40 -6.91 8.03 17.60
CA THR A 40 -8.13 8.71 18.04
C THR A 40 -9.37 8.37 17.20
N GLY A 41 -9.18 7.66 16.09
CA GLY A 41 -10.23 7.22 15.18
C GLY A 41 -9.70 6.24 14.13
N GLU A 42 -10.49 6.02 13.08
CA GLU A 42 -10.08 5.26 11.89
C GLU A 42 -8.85 5.92 11.24
N VAL A 43 -7.90 5.09 10.79
CA VAL A 43 -6.80 5.55 9.95
C VAL A 43 -7.12 5.20 8.50
N VAL A 44 -7.14 6.23 7.65
CA VAL A 44 -7.30 6.09 6.20
C VAL A 44 -5.94 6.28 5.55
N MET A 45 -5.45 5.25 4.89
CA MET A 45 -4.20 5.28 4.14
C MET A 45 -4.52 5.35 2.64
N HIS A 46 -3.98 6.37 1.98
CA HIS A 46 -3.99 6.49 0.53
C HIS A 46 -2.63 6.05 0.01
N TRP A 47 -2.61 5.03 -0.84
CA TRP A 47 -1.41 4.59 -1.58
C TRP A 47 -1.63 4.92 -3.06
N MET A 48 -0.79 5.79 -3.61
CA MET A 48 -0.93 6.34 -4.96
C MET A 48 0.36 6.08 -5.74
N ASP A 49 0.23 5.47 -6.92
CA ASP A 49 1.35 5.07 -7.78
C ASP A 49 1.16 5.57 -9.22
N GLY A 50 2.26 5.63 -9.97
CA GLY A 50 2.22 5.93 -11.40
C GLY A 50 1.92 7.39 -11.74
N GLY A 51 2.48 8.31 -10.94
CA GLY A 51 2.31 9.77 -11.12
C GLY A 51 1.04 10.35 -10.49
N ILE A 52 0.18 9.50 -9.91
CA ILE A 52 -0.94 9.96 -9.07
C ILE A 52 -0.38 10.41 -7.73
N GLN A 53 -0.80 11.59 -7.27
CA GLN A 53 -0.37 12.19 -6.02
C GLN A 53 -1.58 12.83 -5.31
N PRO A 54 -1.54 13.00 -3.99
CA PRO A 54 -2.53 13.81 -3.30
C PRO A 54 -2.43 15.27 -3.75
N GLU A 55 -3.48 16.05 -3.46
CA GLU A 55 -3.40 17.50 -3.63
C GLU A 55 -2.17 18.05 -2.90
N ARG A 56 -1.41 18.93 -3.59
CA ARG A 56 -0.27 19.60 -2.99
C ARG A 56 -0.73 20.35 -1.74
N PRO A 57 -0.12 20.13 -0.56
CA PRO A 57 -0.48 20.86 0.64
C PRO A 57 -0.35 22.37 0.44
N ARG A 58 -1.37 23.14 0.84
CA ARG A 58 -1.37 24.61 0.71
C ARG A 58 -0.25 25.28 1.50
N GLU A 59 0.16 24.63 2.59
CA GLU A 59 1.24 25.08 3.46
C GLU A 59 2.64 24.86 2.88
N LEU A 60 2.76 24.09 1.78
CA LEU A 60 4.02 23.85 1.08
C LEU A 60 4.19 24.91 -0.01
N GLY A 61 5.20 25.77 0.15
CA GLY A 61 5.48 26.88 -0.76
C GLY A 61 5.66 26.43 -2.20
N PRO A 62 5.38 27.27 -3.21
CA PRO A 62 5.25 26.84 -4.61
C PRO A 62 6.50 26.17 -5.19
N ASN A 63 7.69 26.55 -4.71
CA ASN A 63 8.98 26.03 -5.17
C ASN A 63 9.60 24.98 -4.23
N GLU A 64 8.91 24.60 -3.15
CA GLU A 64 9.43 23.61 -2.21
C GLU A 64 9.25 22.18 -2.73
N LEU A 65 10.21 21.31 -2.44
CA LEU A 65 10.16 19.90 -2.86
C LEU A 65 9.05 19.15 -2.12
N PHE A 66 8.13 18.53 -2.87
CA PHE A 66 7.10 17.66 -2.29
C PHE A 66 7.64 16.23 -2.17
N GLY A 67 7.74 15.72 -0.94
CA GLY A 67 8.40 14.44 -0.68
C GLY A 67 9.89 14.52 -1.01
N ASP A 68 10.39 13.64 -1.87
CA ASP A 68 11.75 13.68 -2.43
C ASP A 68 11.80 13.95 -3.94
N GLY A 69 10.69 14.39 -4.54
CA GLY A 69 10.59 14.69 -5.97
C GLY A 69 10.09 13.54 -6.83
N GLY A 70 10.03 12.32 -6.30
CA GLY A 70 9.36 11.18 -6.94
C GLY A 70 8.40 10.45 -6.00
N ASN A 71 8.75 10.36 -4.72
CA ASN A 71 8.05 9.60 -3.71
C ASN A 71 7.91 10.40 -2.42
N GLY A 72 7.10 9.90 -1.49
CA GLY A 72 7.00 10.48 -0.16
C GLY A 72 5.79 9.96 0.60
N ILE A 73 5.66 10.47 1.82
CA ILE A 73 4.55 10.20 2.73
C ILE A 73 4.00 11.54 3.16
N LEU A 74 2.69 11.72 3.05
CA LEU A 74 1.97 12.86 3.61
C LEU A 74 1.11 12.38 4.76
N PHE A 75 1.32 12.95 5.93
CA PHE A 75 0.48 12.75 7.10
C PHE A 75 -0.44 13.96 7.27
N VAL A 76 -1.71 13.70 7.49
CA VAL A 76 -2.74 14.72 7.72
C VAL A 76 -3.28 14.54 9.14
N GLY A 77 -3.00 15.50 10.00
CA GLY A 77 -3.47 15.53 11.39
C GLY A 77 -4.38 16.71 11.68
N ASP A 78 -4.95 16.72 12.87
CA ASP A 78 -5.81 17.78 13.41
C ASP A 78 -5.08 19.11 13.62
N LYS A 79 -3.80 19.06 13.98
CA LYS A 79 -2.91 20.22 14.24
C LYS A 79 -2.08 20.64 13.04
N GLY A 80 -2.30 20.04 11.89
CA GLY A 80 -1.58 20.31 10.65
C GLY A 80 -1.06 19.06 9.98
N LYS A 81 -0.20 19.27 8.98
CA LYS A 81 0.35 18.21 8.14
C LYS A 81 1.85 18.06 8.38
N MET A 82 2.35 16.87 8.10
CA MET A 82 3.79 16.61 8.03
C MET A 82 4.06 15.73 6.81
N MET A 83 5.26 15.82 6.27
CA MET A 83 5.70 15.01 5.16
C MET A 83 7.00 14.30 5.49
N ALA A 84 7.24 13.16 4.84
CA ALA A 84 8.53 12.48 4.84
C ALA A 84 8.87 12.03 3.42
N SER A 85 10.15 11.88 3.14
CA SER A 85 10.67 11.28 1.91
C SER A 85 10.51 9.75 1.94
N THR A 86 10.95 9.08 0.87
CA THR A 86 10.97 7.61 0.79
C THR A 86 11.59 7.00 2.05
N TYR A 87 11.01 5.89 2.52
CA TYR A 87 11.44 5.19 3.73
C TYR A 87 11.38 6.04 5.01
N SER A 88 10.46 7.00 5.07
CA SER A 88 10.29 7.93 6.20
C SER A 88 11.52 8.81 6.47
N ALA A 89 12.40 8.99 5.48
CA ALA A 89 13.55 9.88 5.59
C ALA A 89 13.11 11.35 5.64
N ASN A 90 13.97 12.23 6.16
CA ASN A 90 13.79 13.68 6.16
C ASN A 90 12.36 14.16 6.56
N PRO A 91 11.86 13.76 7.76
CA PRO A 91 10.55 14.18 8.21
C PRO A 91 10.51 15.70 8.43
N ARG A 92 9.49 16.35 7.86
CA ARG A 92 9.32 17.81 7.88
C ARG A 92 7.88 18.15 8.23
N LEU A 93 7.69 19.13 9.12
CA LEU A 93 6.37 19.70 9.38
C LEU A 93 5.94 20.60 8.21
N LEU A 94 4.65 20.86 8.10
CA LEU A 94 4.11 21.85 7.17
C LEU A 94 3.44 23.01 7.94
N PRO A 95 3.76 24.29 7.61
CA PRO A 95 4.85 24.73 6.72
C PRO A 95 6.23 24.29 7.22
N THR A 96 7.18 24.12 6.29
CA THR A 96 8.52 23.54 6.54
C THR A 96 9.33 24.29 7.59
N SER A 97 9.13 25.61 7.70
CA SER A 97 9.72 26.49 8.71
C SER A 97 9.43 26.07 10.16
N ARG A 98 8.41 25.25 10.40
CA ARG A 98 8.10 24.70 11.73
C ARG A 98 9.03 23.56 12.14
N THR A 99 9.73 22.93 11.20
CA THR A 99 10.52 21.72 11.46
C THR A 99 11.66 22.01 12.44
N GLU A 100 12.33 23.16 12.33
CA GLU A 100 13.43 23.57 13.21
C GLU A 100 12.98 23.82 14.67
N GLN A 101 11.68 24.03 14.87
CA GLN A 101 11.12 24.35 16.19
C GLN A 101 10.81 23.10 17.01
N VAL A 102 10.92 21.90 16.42
CA VAL A 102 10.50 20.65 17.06
C VAL A 102 11.68 19.72 17.25
N HIS A 103 11.87 19.28 18.49
CA HIS A 103 12.87 18.31 18.88
C HIS A 103 12.15 17.10 19.48
N VAL A 104 12.21 15.96 18.78
CA VAL A 104 11.57 14.71 19.22
C VAL A 104 12.63 13.78 19.80
N PRO A 105 12.45 13.25 21.02
CA PRO A 105 13.41 12.29 21.58
C PRO A 105 13.43 11.01 20.75
N GLN A 106 14.61 10.41 20.62
CA GLN A 106 14.73 9.09 20.02
C GLN A 106 14.18 8.03 20.99
N THR A 107 13.10 7.36 20.61
CA THR A 107 12.42 6.37 21.46
C THR A 107 12.61 4.93 21.00
N LEU A 108 13.00 4.69 19.74
CA LEU A 108 13.24 3.34 19.20
C LEU A 108 14.73 3.16 18.94
N ALA A 109 15.23 1.94 19.10
CA ALA A 109 16.58 1.59 18.68
C ALA A 109 16.75 1.85 17.16
N ARG A 110 17.94 2.29 16.75
CA ARG A 110 18.30 2.48 15.34
C ARG A 110 19.28 1.40 14.95
N VAL A 111 19.11 0.84 13.75
CA VAL A 111 20.10 -0.08 13.18
C VAL A 111 21.35 0.73 12.84
N PRO A 112 22.54 0.36 13.33
CA PRO A 112 23.79 1.01 12.92
C PRO A 112 23.94 0.96 11.40
N GLY A 113 24.22 2.09 10.74
CA GLY A 113 24.25 2.17 9.27
C GLY A 113 22.86 2.21 8.60
N GLN A 114 21.77 2.29 9.38
CA GLN A 114 20.40 2.45 8.91
C GLN A 114 20.01 1.38 7.88
N ALA A 115 19.47 1.78 6.72
CA ALA A 115 19.06 0.88 5.64
C ALA A 115 20.19 -0.06 5.18
N ASN A 116 21.45 0.39 5.22
CA ASN A 116 22.60 -0.42 4.81
C ASN A 116 23.05 -1.40 5.91
N GLY A 117 22.56 -1.24 7.14
CA GLY A 117 22.94 -2.04 8.30
C GLY A 117 22.09 -3.27 8.57
N HIS A 118 20.93 -3.42 7.90
CA HIS A 118 19.98 -4.48 8.21
C HIS A 118 20.56 -5.89 8.04
N TYR A 119 21.42 -6.11 7.04
CA TYR A 119 22.11 -7.40 6.87
C TYR A 119 23.08 -7.68 8.03
N GLY A 120 23.78 -6.66 8.52
CA GLY A 120 24.66 -6.77 9.68
C GLY A 120 23.89 -7.16 10.94
N GLN A 121 22.77 -6.48 11.21
CA GLN A 121 21.90 -6.80 12.35
C GLN A 121 21.40 -8.25 12.30
N TRP A 122 21.07 -8.76 11.12
CA TRP A 122 20.66 -10.16 10.97
C TRP A 122 21.79 -11.13 11.33
N VAL A 123 23.01 -10.89 10.85
CA VAL A 123 24.19 -11.71 11.18
C VAL A 123 24.47 -11.67 12.69
N GLU A 124 24.44 -10.49 13.31
CA GLU A 124 24.62 -10.33 14.75
C GLU A 124 23.58 -11.12 15.54
N ALA A 125 22.30 -11.04 15.16
CA ALA A 125 21.23 -11.80 15.82
C ALA A 125 21.41 -13.31 15.67
N CYS A 126 21.87 -13.78 14.50
CA CYS A 126 22.20 -15.20 14.30
C CYS A 126 23.35 -15.66 15.21
N LEU A 127 24.41 -14.85 15.35
CA LEU A 127 25.54 -15.14 16.22
C LEU A 127 25.16 -15.13 17.71
N ALA A 128 24.29 -14.21 18.11
CA ALA A 128 23.78 -14.13 19.48
C ALA A 128 22.92 -15.35 19.87
N GLY A 129 22.27 -15.98 18.89
CA GLY A 129 21.40 -17.13 19.06
C GLY A 129 19.91 -16.77 19.16
N TYR A 130 19.05 -17.76 18.93
CA TYR A 130 17.60 -17.56 18.84
C TYR A 130 17.01 -16.92 20.10
N GLY A 131 16.24 -15.85 19.92
CA GLY A 131 15.60 -15.10 21.00
C GLY A 131 16.56 -14.30 21.90
N LYS A 132 17.86 -14.20 21.55
CA LYS A 132 18.86 -13.49 22.34
C LYS A 132 19.08 -12.05 21.90
N GLN A 133 18.58 -11.67 20.72
CA GLN A 133 18.69 -10.31 20.19
C GLN A 133 17.38 -9.90 19.51
N GLU A 134 16.89 -8.71 19.83
CA GLU A 134 15.76 -8.10 19.15
C GLU A 134 16.21 -7.52 17.80
N VAL A 135 15.43 -7.78 16.76
CA VAL A 135 15.69 -7.29 15.39
C VAL A 135 14.73 -6.14 15.05
N SER A 136 15.10 -5.26 14.13
CA SER A 136 14.29 -4.07 13.81
C SER A 136 13.01 -4.38 13.02
N SER A 137 12.87 -5.58 12.48
CA SER A 137 11.74 -5.99 11.61
C SER A 137 11.36 -7.46 11.86
N PRO A 138 10.89 -7.81 13.08
CA PRO A 138 10.49 -9.17 13.40
C PRO A 138 9.18 -9.55 12.68
N PHE A 139 8.84 -10.84 12.60
CA PHE A 139 7.68 -11.32 11.82
C PHE A 139 6.34 -10.78 12.33
N GLU A 140 6.24 -10.49 13.62
CA GLU A 140 5.07 -9.88 14.26
C GLU A 140 4.78 -8.47 13.71
N VAL A 141 5.78 -7.81 13.14
CA VAL A 141 5.65 -6.52 12.45
C VAL A 141 5.64 -6.71 10.92
N ALA A 142 6.62 -7.44 10.39
CA ALA A 142 6.81 -7.61 8.95
C ALA A 142 5.66 -8.39 8.28
N GLY A 143 5.08 -9.38 8.97
CA GLY A 143 3.97 -10.19 8.47
C GLY A 143 2.71 -9.35 8.20
N PRO A 144 2.12 -8.69 9.22
CA PRO A 144 0.96 -7.83 9.04
C PRO A 144 1.19 -6.66 8.07
N LEU A 145 2.41 -6.10 8.03
CA LEU A 145 2.79 -5.08 7.05
C LEU A 145 2.73 -5.64 5.62
N THR A 146 3.31 -6.82 5.39
CA THR A 146 3.29 -7.48 4.08
C THR A 146 1.86 -7.84 3.68
N GLU A 147 1.07 -8.37 4.60
CA GLU A 147 -0.35 -8.68 4.39
C GLU A 147 -1.11 -7.45 3.91
N THR A 148 -0.90 -6.29 4.56
CA THR A 148 -1.51 -5.01 4.16
C THR A 148 -1.21 -4.64 2.70
N LEU A 149 0.05 -4.74 2.29
CA LEU A 149 0.46 -4.43 0.91
C LEU A 149 -0.10 -5.43 -0.10
N LEU A 150 -0.17 -6.71 0.25
CA LEU A 150 -0.75 -7.75 -0.60
C LEU A 150 -2.25 -7.54 -0.81
N ILE A 151 -2.98 -7.10 0.21
CA ILE A 151 -4.41 -6.77 0.10
C ILE A 151 -4.63 -5.58 -0.85
N ALA A 152 -3.75 -4.57 -0.84
CA ALA A 152 -3.80 -3.47 -1.80
C ALA A 152 -3.59 -3.96 -3.24
N ASN A 153 -2.58 -4.81 -3.47
CA ASN A 153 -2.36 -5.44 -4.77
C ASN A 153 -3.53 -6.31 -5.21
N LEU A 154 -4.20 -6.98 -4.26
CA LEU A 154 -5.39 -7.77 -4.54
C LEU A 154 -6.55 -6.91 -5.06
N ALA A 155 -6.75 -5.72 -4.48
CA ALA A 155 -7.74 -4.76 -4.95
C ALA A 155 -7.42 -4.23 -6.36
N ILE A 156 -6.15 -3.91 -6.63
CA ILE A 156 -5.68 -3.49 -7.96
C ILE A 156 -5.92 -4.60 -8.99
N ARG A 157 -5.49 -5.83 -8.69
CA ARG A 157 -5.66 -6.98 -9.60
C ARG A 157 -7.14 -7.33 -9.80
N GLY A 158 -7.95 -7.21 -8.75
CA GLY A 158 -9.39 -7.44 -8.79
C GLY A 158 -10.16 -6.42 -9.63
N TYR A 159 -9.63 -5.18 -9.74
CA TYR A 159 -10.30 -4.07 -10.42
C TYR A 159 -10.64 -4.37 -11.88
N ASP A 160 -9.72 -5.02 -12.60
CA ASP A 160 -9.88 -5.30 -14.04
C ASP A 160 -10.27 -6.75 -14.36
N ILE A 161 -10.70 -7.55 -13.37
CA ILE A 161 -11.30 -8.86 -13.66
C ILE A 161 -12.47 -8.67 -14.62
N GLN A 162 -12.40 -9.33 -15.78
CA GLN A 162 -13.47 -9.33 -16.78
C GLN A 162 -14.41 -10.51 -16.60
N ARG A 163 -15.71 -10.28 -16.78
CA ARG A 163 -16.73 -11.32 -16.97
C ARG A 163 -17.47 -11.06 -18.28
N PRO A 164 -17.72 -12.06 -19.13
CA PRO A 164 -18.56 -11.88 -20.30
C PRO A 164 -19.94 -11.36 -19.88
N LYS A 165 -20.43 -10.34 -20.58
CA LYS A 165 -21.79 -9.80 -20.37
C LYS A 165 -22.83 -10.83 -20.79
N THR A 166 -23.90 -10.95 -20.00
CA THR A 166 -25.12 -11.62 -20.46
C THR A 166 -25.82 -10.77 -21.53
N ALA A 167 -26.65 -11.38 -22.38
CA ALA A 167 -27.25 -10.72 -23.55
C ALA A 167 -28.00 -9.42 -23.18
N GLY A 168 -27.79 -8.34 -23.95
CA GLY A 168 -28.48 -7.04 -23.80
C GLY A 168 -27.63 -5.86 -23.31
N ALA A 169 -26.31 -6.01 -23.25
CA ALA A 169 -25.45 -5.00 -22.65
C ALA A 169 -24.94 -3.92 -23.64
N ASN A 170 -24.67 -2.71 -23.11
CA ASN A 170 -24.21 -1.53 -23.86
C ASN A 170 -23.03 -1.86 -24.82
N PRO A 171 -23.16 -1.58 -26.13
CA PRO A 171 -22.12 -1.88 -27.13
C PRO A 171 -20.77 -1.17 -26.88
N ASN A 172 -20.76 -0.09 -26.09
CA ASN A 172 -19.56 0.71 -25.82
C ASN A 172 -18.58 0.07 -24.81
N THR A 173 -18.87 -1.12 -24.26
CA THR A 173 -17.98 -1.79 -23.28
C THR A 173 -17.36 -3.09 -23.80
N GLY A 174 -17.45 -3.38 -25.10
CA GLY A 174 -16.75 -4.52 -25.72
C GLY A 174 -17.15 -5.90 -25.19
N GLY A 175 -18.37 -6.06 -24.66
CA GLY A 175 -18.91 -7.37 -24.27
C GLY A 175 -18.48 -7.90 -22.89
N PHE A 176 -17.77 -7.11 -22.07
CA PHE A 176 -17.37 -7.52 -20.71
C PHE A 176 -17.89 -6.59 -19.60
N ASP A 177 -18.20 -7.18 -18.46
CA ASP A 177 -18.41 -6.55 -17.16
C ASP A 177 -17.13 -6.59 -16.33
N TYR A 178 -16.99 -5.63 -15.42
CA TYR A 178 -15.84 -5.49 -14.53
C TYR A 178 -16.30 -5.42 -13.07
N PRO A 179 -16.68 -6.54 -12.46
CA PRO A 179 -17.35 -6.59 -11.14
C PRO A 179 -16.52 -6.07 -9.96
N GLY A 180 -15.20 -5.93 -10.14
CA GLY A 180 -14.29 -5.38 -9.15
C GLY A 180 -14.18 -3.85 -9.17
N ARG A 181 -14.60 -3.16 -10.24
CA ARG A 181 -14.46 -1.70 -10.33
C ARG A 181 -15.37 -0.99 -9.33
N GLY A 182 -14.79 -0.02 -8.62
CA GLY A 182 -15.49 0.75 -7.59
C GLY A 182 -15.91 -0.06 -6.37
N ARG A 183 -15.42 -1.30 -6.24
CA ARG A 183 -15.76 -2.17 -5.11
C ARG A 183 -14.78 -1.95 -3.96
N GLU A 184 -15.33 -1.82 -2.77
CA GLU A 184 -14.58 -1.98 -1.53
C GLU A 184 -14.54 -3.47 -1.14
N LEU A 185 -13.34 -4.04 -1.02
CA LEU A 185 -13.10 -5.41 -0.60
C LEU A 185 -13.00 -5.51 0.92
N LEU A 186 -13.70 -6.49 1.48
CA LEU A 186 -13.71 -6.80 2.91
C LEU A 186 -12.79 -7.98 3.18
N TRP A 187 -11.64 -7.70 3.81
CA TRP A 187 -10.63 -8.69 4.16
C TRP A 187 -10.89 -9.28 5.55
N ASP A 188 -10.88 -10.61 5.64
CA ASP A 188 -10.84 -11.36 6.90
C ASP A 188 -9.42 -11.88 7.14
N PRO A 189 -8.65 -11.26 8.08
CA PRO A 189 -7.26 -11.65 8.35
C PRO A 189 -7.14 -13.00 9.08
N LYS A 190 -8.21 -13.50 9.72
CA LYS A 190 -8.20 -14.82 10.36
C LYS A 190 -8.35 -15.94 9.34
N GLN A 191 -9.21 -15.73 8.36
CA GLN A 191 -9.45 -16.70 7.28
C GLN A 191 -8.51 -16.50 6.09
N LEU A 192 -7.78 -15.38 6.05
CA LEU A 192 -6.96 -14.94 4.92
C LEU A 192 -7.77 -14.97 3.62
N LYS A 193 -8.89 -14.23 3.57
CA LYS A 193 -9.75 -14.16 2.38
C LYS A 193 -10.54 -12.85 2.28
N VAL A 194 -10.94 -12.51 1.06
CA VAL A 194 -11.95 -11.48 0.79
C VAL A 194 -13.34 -12.12 0.89
N THR A 195 -14.22 -11.51 1.67
CA THR A 195 -15.54 -12.10 2.01
C THR A 195 -16.67 -11.66 1.08
N ASN A 196 -16.48 -10.58 0.32
CA ASN A 196 -17.53 -9.97 -0.51
C ASN A 196 -17.19 -9.93 -2.01
N PHE A 197 -16.12 -10.59 -2.45
CA PHE A 197 -15.75 -10.77 -3.84
C PHE A 197 -14.85 -12.00 -4.01
N ASP A 198 -15.45 -13.14 -4.35
CA ASP A 198 -14.72 -14.40 -4.32
C ASP A 198 -13.67 -14.53 -5.45
N ASP A 199 -13.88 -13.87 -6.59
CA ASP A 199 -12.98 -13.96 -7.76
C ASP A 199 -11.53 -13.56 -7.47
N VAL A 200 -11.27 -12.79 -6.42
CA VAL A 200 -9.90 -12.42 -6.03
C VAL A 200 -9.25 -13.44 -5.12
N ASN A 201 -10.01 -14.31 -4.43
CA ASN A 201 -9.46 -15.30 -3.50
C ASN A 201 -8.53 -16.32 -4.17
N ARG A 202 -8.68 -16.55 -5.48
CA ARG A 202 -7.73 -17.35 -6.28
C ARG A 202 -6.29 -16.81 -6.32
N PHE A 203 -6.07 -15.55 -5.94
CA PHE A 203 -4.74 -14.94 -5.87
C PHE A 203 -4.15 -14.93 -4.46
N VAL A 204 -4.94 -15.28 -3.44
CA VAL A 204 -4.51 -15.24 -2.04
C VAL A 204 -3.69 -16.46 -1.67
N LYS A 205 -3.99 -17.61 -2.27
CA LYS A 205 -3.26 -18.87 -2.08
C LYS A 205 -2.80 -19.39 -3.43
N ARG A 206 -1.69 -20.12 -3.40
CA ARG A 206 -1.16 -20.82 -4.56
C ARG A 206 -1.36 -22.32 -4.37
N ASP A 207 -1.69 -23.01 -5.45
CA ASP A 207 -1.58 -24.46 -5.49
C ASP A 207 -0.09 -24.85 -5.48
N TYR A 208 0.34 -25.42 -4.37
CA TYR A 208 1.70 -25.93 -4.23
C TYR A 208 1.87 -27.17 -5.11
N ARG A 209 3.11 -27.38 -5.58
CA ARG A 209 3.44 -28.60 -6.35
C ARG A 209 3.15 -29.84 -5.48
N PRO A 210 2.74 -30.97 -6.08
CA PRO A 210 2.56 -32.21 -5.33
C PRO A 210 3.78 -32.53 -4.45
N GLY A 211 3.54 -32.85 -3.18
CA GLY A 211 4.58 -33.10 -2.16
C GLY A 211 5.03 -31.87 -1.37
N TRP A 212 4.56 -30.66 -1.69
CA TRP A 212 4.84 -29.44 -0.93
C TRP A 212 3.59 -28.96 -0.19
N GLN A 213 3.72 -28.68 1.11
CA GLN A 213 2.68 -28.07 1.94
C GLN A 213 3.28 -26.90 2.74
N LEU A 214 2.48 -25.88 3.03
CA LEU A 214 2.85 -24.93 4.09
C LEU A 214 2.67 -25.66 5.43
N GLY A 215 3.72 -25.68 6.24
CA GLY A 215 3.71 -26.27 7.58
C GLY A 215 2.85 -25.52 8.58
#